data_AF-A0A7S3P0K4-F1
#
_entry.id   AF-A0A7S3P0K4-F1
#
_cell.length_a   1.000
_cell.length_b   1.000
_cell.length_c   1.000
_cell.angle_alpha   90.00
_cell.angle_beta   90.00
_cell.angle_gamma   90.00
#
_symmetry.space_group_name_H-M   'P 1'
#
loop_
_entity.id
_entity.type
_entity.pdbx_description
1 polymer ?
#
loop_
_entity_poly.entity_id
_entity_poly.type
_entity_poly.pdbx_seq_one_letter_code
_entity_poly.pdbx_strand_id
1 'polypeptide(L)'
;KSWVVDIYPGAKIVKKLSTTDSSKKSGVKYSYAFKVEEVLNDENLIIEKVKQKGKKKQIQYNAENYNINFYSSFFQKKFYFLYENNEEDKIFEGNYKFTKTNLKIVGDEDSDTVKVVLQPGEVALRVLVPVDPDHE
;
A
#
# COMPACT_ATOMS: atom_id res chain seq x y z
N LYS A 1 -16.42 -15.45 -12.70
CA LYS A 1 -16.86 -14.10 -13.16
C LYS A 1 -16.84 -13.20 -11.93
N SER A 2 -16.00 -12.17 -11.90
CA SER A 2 -15.95 -11.18 -10.82
C SER A 2 -16.58 -9.87 -11.30
N TRP A 3 -17.12 -9.09 -10.37
CA TRP A 3 -17.58 -7.72 -10.64
C TRP A 3 -16.75 -6.78 -9.78
N VAL A 4 -16.21 -5.72 -10.39
CA VAL A 4 -15.70 -4.56 -9.66
C VAL A 4 -16.83 -3.54 -9.64
N VAL A 5 -17.09 -2.98 -8.47
CA VAL A 5 -18.17 -2.00 -8.27
C VAL A 5 -17.57 -0.82 -7.51
N ASP A 6 -17.42 0.30 -8.18
CA ASP A 6 -17.03 1.55 -7.54
C ASP A 6 -18.22 2.13 -6.78
N ILE A 7 -18.03 2.38 -5.49
CA ILE A 7 -19.06 2.94 -4.61
C ILE A 7 -18.48 4.16 -3.88
N TYR A 8 -19.23 5.25 -3.88
CA TYR A 8 -18.88 6.49 -3.19
C TYR A 8 -19.78 6.69 -1.96
N PRO A 9 -19.41 7.56 -1.00
CA PRO A 9 -20.23 7.80 0.19
C PRO A 9 -21.68 8.15 -0.17
N GLY A 10 -22.63 7.43 0.45
CA GLY A 10 -24.06 7.60 0.20
C GLY A 10 -24.61 6.87 -1.03
N ALA A 11 -23.76 6.28 -1.88
CA ALA A 11 -24.21 5.52 -3.04
C ALA A 11 -24.89 4.20 -2.65
N LYS A 12 -25.89 3.79 -3.44
CA LYS A 12 -26.55 2.49 -3.34
C LYS A 12 -26.54 1.83 -4.70
N ILE A 13 -26.00 0.61 -4.78
CA ILE A 13 -25.92 -0.16 -6.02
C ILE A 13 -26.62 -1.50 -5.81
N VAL A 14 -27.58 -1.82 -6.68
CA VAL A 14 -28.33 -3.07 -6.67
C VAL A 14 -27.97 -3.88 -7.92
N LYS A 15 -27.51 -5.12 -7.72
CA LYS A 15 -27.29 -6.09 -8.80
C LYS A 15 -28.23 -7.26 -8.62
N LYS A 16 -29.04 -7.53 -9.64
CA LYS A 16 -30.00 -8.64 -9.66
C LYS A 16 -29.39 -9.81 -10.41
N LEU A 17 -29.38 -10.98 -9.78
CA LEU A 17 -29.12 -12.25 -10.45
C LEU A 17 -30.45 -12.88 -10.84
N SER A 18 -30.51 -13.49 -12.02
CA SER A 18 -31.70 -14.18 -12.51
C SER A 18 -31.30 -15.51 -13.15
N THR A 19 -32.08 -16.54 -12.86
CA THR A 19 -31.92 -17.88 -13.43
C THR A 19 -32.27 -17.86 -14.91
N THR A 20 -31.39 -18.37 -15.77
CA THR A 20 -31.61 -18.43 -17.22
C THR A 20 -32.50 -19.61 -17.64
N ASP A 21 -32.71 -20.61 -16.77
CA ASP A 21 -33.55 -21.77 -17.03
C ASP A 21 -34.57 -21.94 -15.90
N SER A 22 -35.84 -21.65 -16.20
CA SER A 22 -36.96 -21.73 -15.26
C SER A 22 -37.46 -23.16 -15.00
N SER A 23 -36.97 -24.16 -15.75
CA SER A 23 -37.39 -25.55 -15.63
C SER A 23 -36.66 -26.29 -14.49
N LYS A 24 -35.47 -25.83 -14.11
CA LYS A 24 -34.69 -26.38 -12.98
C LYS A 24 -35.07 -25.70 -11.67
N LYS A 25 -36.24 -26.07 -11.12
CA LYS A 25 -36.70 -25.68 -9.76
C LYS A 25 -35.89 -26.31 -8.60
N SER A 26 -34.69 -26.84 -8.84
CA SER A 26 -33.83 -27.40 -7.79
C SER A 26 -32.90 -26.32 -7.25
N GLY A 27 -32.92 -26.13 -5.93
CA GLY A 27 -32.34 -24.99 -5.21
C GLY A 27 -30.96 -24.55 -5.69
N VAL A 28 -30.91 -23.37 -6.31
CA VAL A 28 -29.68 -22.68 -6.67
C VAL A 28 -29.05 -22.17 -5.38
N LYS A 29 -28.01 -22.85 -4.89
CA LYS A 29 -27.16 -22.36 -3.80
C LYS A 29 -26.04 -21.51 -4.42
N TYR A 30 -26.04 -20.21 -4.13
CA TYR A 30 -24.95 -19.31 -4.48
C TYR A 30 -24.25 -18.83 -3.20
N SER A 31 -22.93 -18.77 -3.24
CA SER A 31 -22.11 -18.05 -2.28
C SER A 31 -21.44 -16.89 -3.00
N TYR A 32 -21.37 -15.74 -2.34
CA TYR A 32 -20.59 -14.60 -2.81
C TYR A 32 -19.68 -14.14 -1.68
N ALA A 33 -18.46 -13.75 -2.05
CA ALA A 33 -17.53 -13.04 -1.19
C ALA A 33 -17.29 -11.69 -1.83
N PHE A 34 -17.42 -10.62 -1.05
CA PHE A 34 -17.02 -9.28 -1.46
C PHE A 34 -15.79 -8.88 -0.67
N LYS A 35 -14.84 -8.25 -1.36
CA LYS A 35 -13.72 -7.54 -0.73
C LYS A 35 -13.97 -6.07 -0.98
N VAL A 36 -14.16 -5.31 0.10
CA VAL A 36 -14.21 -3.85 0.02
C VAL A 36 -12.77 -3.35 0.12
N GLU A 37 -12.30 -2.68 -0.92
CA GLU A 37 -11.01 -2.01 -0.92
C GLU A 37 -11.25 -0.51 -0.90
N GLU A 38 -10.77 0.14 0.15
CA GLU A 38 -10.69 1.60 0.19
C GLU A 38 -9.56 2.05 -0.74
N VAL A 39 -9.92 2.84 -1.75
CA VAL A 39 -8.98 3.44 -2.69
C VAL A 39 -8.55 4.80 -2.17
N LEU A 40 -7.25 4.95 -1.90
CA LEU A 40 -6.63 6.20 -1.46
C LEU A 40 -5.60 6.62 -2.50
N ASN A 41 -5.79 7.83 -3.03
CA ASN A 41 -4.91 8.44 -4.02
C ASN A 41 -4.19 9.68 -3.49
N ASP A 42 -4.71 10.30 -2.41
CA ASP A 42 -4.08 11.44 -1.77
C ASP A 42 -2.91 10.98 -0.89
N GLU A 43 -1.74 11.60 -1.09
CA GLU A 43 -0.52 11.21 -0.38
C GLU A 43 -0.63 11.44 1.13
N ASN A 44 -1.29 12.50 1.58
CA ASN A 44 -1.45 12.78 3.02
C ASN A 44 -2.32 11.71 3.67
N LEU A 45 -3.44 11.32 3.03
CA LEU A 45 -4.29 10.23 3.53
C LEU A 45 -3.56 8.88 3.53
N ILE A 46 -2.69 8.63 2.55
CA ILE A 46 -1.83 7.46 2.51
C ILE A 46 -0.86 7.48 3.70
N ILE A 47 -0.17 8.60 3.92
CA ILE A 47 0.78 8.80 5.04
C ILE A 47 0.06 8.56 6.37
N GLU A 48 -1.10 9.17 6.59
CA GLU A 48 -1.91 8.97 7.80
C GLU A 48 -2.26 7.51 8.03
N LYS A 49 -2.72 6.81 6.98
CA LYS A 49 -3.06 5.38 7.07
C LYS A 49 -1.84 4.52 7.37
N VAL A 50 -0.69 4.84 6.77
CA VAL A 50 0.59 4.15 7.05
C VAL A 50 1.00 4.37 8.51
N LYS A 51 0.86 5.57 9.06
CA LYS A 51 1.13 5.85 10.48
C LYS A 51 0.19 5.10 11.42
N GLN A 52 -1.10 5.02 11.08
CA GLN A 52 -2.10 4.37 11.93
C GLN A 52 -2.02 2.84 11.92
N LYS A 53 -1.81 2.23 10.75
CA LYS A 53 -1.92 0.77 10.56
C LYS A 53 -0.60 0.08 10.22
N GLY A 54 0.44 0.85 9.90
CA GLY A 54 1.74 0.32 9.53
C GLY A 54 2.52 -0.21 10.73
N LYS A 55 3.46 -1.11 10.46
CA LYS A 55 4.44 -1.57 11.45
C LYS A 55 5.48 -0.48 11.63
N LYS A 56 5.50 0.14 12.81
CA LYS A 56 6.51 1.13 13.23
C LYS A 56 7.77 0.44 13.74
N LYS A 57 8.92 0.95 13.34
CA LYS A 57 10.24 0.65 13.91
C LYS A 57 11.03 1.94 14.04
N GLN A 58 11.94 1.99 15.01
CA GLN A 58 12.94 3.05 15.10
C GLN A 58 14.23 2.57 14.44
N ILE A 59 14.92 3.47 13.73
CA ILE A 59 16.18 3.14 13.09
C ILE A 59 17.32 3.25 14.12
N GLN A 60 18.09 2.18 14.21
CA GLN A 60 19.32 2.15 15.01
C GLN A 60 20.51 2.01 14.05
N TYR A 61 21.54 2.83 14.26
CA TYR A 61 22.78 2.76 13.49
C TYR A 61 23.97 2.93 14.41
N ASN A 62 24.99 2.07 14.28
CA ASN A 62 26.17 2.05 15.15
C ASN A 62 25.85 2.04 16.66
N ALA A 63 24.84 1.27 17.07
CA ALA A 63 24.31 1.21 18.44
C ALA A 63 23.68 2.50 18.97
N GLU A 64 23.69 3.60 18.21
CA GLU A 64 22.97 4.83 18.53
C GLU A 64 21.54 4.75 18.01
N ASN A 65 20.58 5.09 18.88
CA ASN A 65 19.18 5.21 18.50
C ASN A 65 18.96 6.59 17.91
N TYR A 66 18.72 6.65 16.60
CA TYR A 66 18.28 7.89 15.98
C TYR A 66 16.77 8.00 16.17
N ASN A 67 16.25 9.21 16.34
CA ASN A 67 14.82 9.51 16.40
C ASN A 67 14.17 9.48 14.99
N ILE A 68 14.53 8.49 14.18
CA ILE A 68 13.97 8.26 12.86
C ILE A 68 12.93 7.14 12.97
N ASN A 69 11.68 7.48 12.69
CA ASN A 69 10.62 6.50 12.61
C ASN A 69 10.55 5.93 11.20
N PHE A 70 10.49 4.61 11.11
CA PHE A 70 10.24 3.87 9.89
C PHE A 70 8.92 3.11 10.01
N TYR A 71 8.03 3.32 9.05
CA TYR A 71 6.76 2.60 8.96
C TYR A 71 6.72 1.79 7.68
N SER A 72 6.21 0.56 7.79
CA SER A 72 5.94 -0.30 6.63
C SER A 72 4.49 -0.74 6.63
N SER A 73 3.83 -0.65 5.48
CA SER A 73 2.44 -1.06 5.31
C SER A 73 2.19 -1.63 3.91
N PHE A 74 1.19 -2.50 3.78
CA PHE A 74 0.76 -3.06 2.50
C PHE A 74 -0.74 -2.93 2.35
N PHE A 75 -1.17 -2.18 1.33
CA PHE A 75 -2.57 -2.04 0.96
C PHE A 75 -2.70 -1.57 -0.50
N GLN A 76 -3.88 -1.77 -1.11
CA GLN A 76 -4.11 -1.45 -2.53
C GLN A 76 -3.04 -2.06 -3.47
N LYS A 77 -2.56 -3.27 -3.13
CA LYS A 77 -1.47 -3.98 -3.82
C LYS A 77 -0.15 -3.20 -3.90
N LYS A 78 0.09 -2.21 -3.03
CA LYS A 78 1.35 -1.47 -2.95
C LYS A 78 2.01 -1.66 -1.58
N PHE A 79 3.33 -1.73 -1.57
CA PHE A 79 4.14 -1.64 -0.36
C PHE A 79 4.51 -0.18 -0.14
N TYR A 80 4.22 0.33 1.04
CA TYR A 80 4.54 1.69 1.45
C TYR A 80 5.60 1.66 2.54
N PHE A 81 6.63 2.48 2.36
CA PHE A 81 7.73 2.70 3.29
C PHE A 81 7.78 4.19 3.61
N LEU A 82 7.45 4.54 4.86
CA LEU A 82 7.48 5.92 5.34
C LEU A 82 8.66 6.10 6.26
N TYR A 83 9.41 7.17 6.04
CA TYR A 83 10.54 7.58 6.85
C TYR A 83 10.22 8.95 7.44
N GLU A 84 10.45 9.13 8.72
CA GLU A 84 10.25 10.41 9.40
C GLU A 84 11.45 10.74 10.25
N ASN A 85 12.05 11.90 10.01
CA ASN A 85 13.12 12.41 10.82
C ASN A 85 12.55 13.29 11.95
N ASN A 86 12.57 12.78 13.19
CA ASN A 86 12.12 13.54 14.36
C ASN A 86 13.30 14.02 15.21
N GLU A 87 14.52 14.00 14.68
CA GLU A 87 15.63 14.72 15.28
C GLU A 87 15.38 16.22 15.21
N GLU A 88 16.00 17.00 16.10
CA GLU A 88 15.85 18.46 16.14
C GLU A 88 16.85 19.15 15.20
N ASP A 89 18.05 18.58 15.04
CA ASP A 89 19.18 19.23 14.37
C ASP A 89 19.99 18.31 13.44
N LYS A 90 19.69 17.00 13.41
CA LYS A 90 20.43 16.03 12.61
C LYS A 90 19.75 15.73 11.28
N ILE A 91 20.53 15.78 10.20
CA ILE A 91 20.14 15.26 8.90
C ILE A 91 20.30 13.74 8.91
N PHE A 92 19.29 13.04 8.42
CA PHE A 92 19.34 11.60 8.22
C PHE A 92 19.66 11.26 6.76
N GLU A 93 20.65 10.39 6.54
CA GLU A 93 20.94 9.78 5.24
C GLU A 93 20.94 8.25 5.37
N GLY A 94 20.05 7.60 4.62
CA GLY A 94 19.92 6.15 4.59
C GLY A 94 19.97 5.62 3.17
N ASN A 95 20.67 4.49 2.97
CA ASN A 95 20.68 3.77 1.71
C ASN A 95 20.17 2.34 1.95
N TYR A 96 19.02 2.01 1.37
CA TYR A 96 18.34 0.74 1.58
C TYR A 96 18.36 -0.09 0.32
N LYS A 97 19.05 -1.23 0.36
CA LYS A 97 19.01 -2.23 -0.71
C LYS A 97 17.83 -3.17 -0.48
N PHE A 98 16.97 -3.29 -1.49
CA PHE A 98 15.83 -4.21 -1.49
C PHE A 98 16.16 -5.45 -2.30
N THR A 99 15.89 -6.62 -1.72
CA THR A 99 15.81 -7.87 -2.51
C THR A 99 14.40 -7.95 -3.09
N LYS A 100 14.26 -7.56 -4.36
CA LYS A 100 12.97 -7.55 -5.07
C LYS A 100 12.72 -8.92 -5.72
N THR A 101 11.47 -9.36 -5.71
CA THR A 101 11.00 -10.48 -6.53
C THR A 101 9.64 -10.08 -7.06
N ASN A 102 9.55 -9.83 -8.37
CA ASN A 102 8.37 -9.27 -9.03
C ASN A 102 7.88 -7.95 -8.40
N LEU A 103 8.80 -7.08 -7.99
CA LEU A 103 8.51 -5.74 -7.46
C LEU A 103 9.37 -4.70 -8.17
N LYS A 104 8.82 -3.51 -8.37
CA LYS A 104 9.53 -2.33 -8.84
C LYS A 104 9.33 -1.14 -7.89
N ILE A 105 10.33 -0.27 -7.82
CA ILE A 105 10.27 0.98 -7.04
C ILE A 105 9.58 2.03 -7.91
N VAL A 106 8.53 2.65 -7.37
CA VAL A 106 7.82 3.71 -8.09
C VAL A 106 8.72 4.94 -8.20
N GLY A 107 8.97 5.37 -9.44
CA GLY A 107 9.82 6.51 -9.77
C GLY A 107 11.29 6.16 -10.05
N ASP A 108 11.71 4.92 -9.82
CA ASP A 108 13.06 4.43 -10.10
C ASP A 108 13.05 2.91 -10.33
N GLU A 109 12.43 2.49 -11.44
CA GLU A 109 12.01 1.09 -11.65
C GLU A 109 13.19 0.11 -11.75
N ASP A 110 14.32 0.59 -12.31
CA ASP A 110 15.54 -0.19 -12.55
C ASP A 110 16.43 -0.31 -11.30
N SER A 111 16.21 0.53 -10.28
CA SER A 111 17.05 0.56 -9.09
C SER A 111 16.63 -0.50 -8.06
N ASP A 112 17.61 -1.11 -7.42
CA ASP A 112 17.42 -1.98 -6.25
C ASP A 112 17.63 -1.23 -4.93
N THR A 113 17.93 0.06 -5.00
CA THR A 113 18.33 0.86 -3.86
C THR A 113 17.48 2.10 -3.71
N VAL A 114 17.02 2.36 -2.50
CA VAL A 114 16.35 3.62 -2.16
C VAL A 114 17.30 4.45 -1.31
N LYS A 115 17.70 5.60 -1.85
CA LYS A 115 18.35 6.66 -1.08
C LYS A 115 17.29 7.55 -0.43
N VAL A 116 17.42 7.76 0.87
CA VAL A 116 16.58 8.64 1.68
C VAL A 116 17.48 9.66 2.34
N VAL A 117 17.19 10.94 2.12
CA VAL A 117 17.85 12.06 2.80
C VAL A 117 16.73 12.92 3.39
N LEU A 118 16.78 13.18 4.70
CA LEU A 118 15.74 13.89 5.44
C LEU A 118 16.35 14.92 6.39
N GLN A 119 15.91 16.16 6.28
CA GLN A 119 16.14 17.20 7.29
C GLN A 119 15.32 16.91 8.56
N PRO A 120 15.67 17.52 9.70
CA PRO A 120 14.82 17.56 10.88
C PRO A 120 13.36 17.91 10.55
N GLY A 121 12.42 17.08 10.99
CA GLY A 121 10.98 17.23 10.76
C GLY A 121 10.48 16.74 9.40
N GLU A 122 11.36 16.34 8.47
CA GLU A 122 10.94 15.88 7.15
C GLU A 122 10.42 14.44 7.13
N VAL A 123 9.58 14.18 6.12
CA VAL A 123 8.97 12.88 5.86
C VAL A 123 9.22 12.49 4.41
N ALA A 124 9.55 11.23 4.16
CA ALA A 124 9.62 10.66 2.81
C ALA A 124 8.78 9.39 2.71
N LEU A 125 7.92 9.35 1.69
CA LEU A 125 7.20 8.14 1.31
C LEU A 125 7.89 7.49 0.10
N ARG A 126 8.06 6.17 0.18
CA ARG A 126 8.61 5.33 -0.88
C ARG A 126 7.65 4.17 -1.13
N VAL A 127 7.42 3.88 -2.40
CA VAL A 127 6.38 2.94 -2.82
C VAL A 127 6.99 1.88 -3.71
N LEU A 128 6.71 0.61 -3.41
CA LEU A 128 7.01 -0.52 -4.28
C LEU A 128 5.71 -1.14 -4.76
N VAL A 129 5.66 -1.54 -6.03
CA VAL A 129 4.50 -2.18 -6.65
C VAL A 129 4.88 -3.50 -7.31
N PRO A 130 3.98 -4.50 -7.33
CA PRO A 130 4.15 -5.69 -8.14
C PRO A 130 4.41 -5.36 -9.60
N VAL A 131 5.32 -6.10 -10.22
CA VAL A 131 5.45 -6.17 -11.68
C VAL A 131 4.41 -7.17 -12.16
N ASP A 132 3.51 -6.74 -13.05
CA ASP A 132 2.52 -7.62 -13.64
C ASP A 132 3.21 -8.45 -14.74
N PRO A 133 3.25 -9.80 -14.64
CA PRO A 133 3.98 -10.63 -15.61
C PRO A 133 3.39 -10.61 -17.03
N ASP A 134 2.17 -10.07 -17.23
CA ASP A 134 1.49 -10.05 -18.53
C ASP A 134 1.73 -8.75 -19.34
N HIS A 135 2.60 -7.84 -18.87
CA HIS A 135 2.96 -6.59 -19.55
C HIS A 135 4.50 -6.45 -19.69
N GLU A 136 5.10 -7.32 -20.49
CA GLU A 136 6.39 -7.08 -21.18
C GLU A 136 6.18 -7.15 -22.71
#